data_AF-A0A1V4Q402-F1
#
_entry.id   AF-A0A1V4Q402-F1
#
_cell.length_a   1.000
_cell.length_b   1.000
_cell.length_c   1.000
_cell.angle_alpha   90.00
_cell.angle_beta   90.00
_cell.angle_gamma   90.00
#
_symmetry.space_group_name_H-M   'P 1'
#
loop_
_entity.id
_entity.type
_entity.pdbx_description
1 polymer ?
#
loop_
_entity_poly.entity_id
_entity_poly.type
_entity_poly.pdbx_seq_one_letter_code
_entity_poly.pdbx_strand_id
1 'polypeptide(L)'
;MTIIGMIVPSSNTVVEPTTARMLAHRPDVTVVHTRIRVHTITIEGSGAAFDAESMVSAARLLADAGVDVIVWNGTAGSWLGVRYDNDICAAITAATGVPATTSTLAIIAACRAFGVTRLAVATPYTPDVVAAIAAEYATHGICVVSHAEWGLSDNRSFADPPPAQVAELLAAAVGDSAPEAVALICTNVDGEAVAGQMEHLLGIPVLDSVAATLWWALEASGGGTEIVGHATLLRQASFRRGAMAIVDELRRQLGCARVTLRVDHEELGLHVDTSVAEALAPGEPSMMHAGPVDQRSMQTVQWLLRHREVLVQNSFQSPPFPPSSLREVYGIAAQMLGPVEIGGEVTAWLSAHSRSERQWSAADVAAMDTAGKATAALIAGRDGEKR
;
A
#
# COMPACT_ATOMS: atom_id res chain seq x y z
N MET A 1 -23.19 -8.48 -1.44
CA MET A 1 -22.39 -9.70 -1.29
C MET A 1 -21.40 -9.68 -2.43
N THR A 2 -20.11 -9.67 -2.10
CA THR A 2 -19.00 -9.58 -3.07
C THR A 2 -18.45 -10.97 -3.33
N ILE A 3 -18.22 -11.33 -4.59
CA ILE A 3 -17.66 -12.64 -4.98
C ILE A 3 -16.34 -12.42 -5.73
N ILE A 4 -15.24 -12.89 -5.16
CA ILE A 4 -13.89 -12.79 -5.72
C ILE A 4 -13.53 -14.13 -6.39
N GLY A 5 -13.15 -14.07 -7.66
CA GLY A 5 -12.62 -15.22 -8.39
C GLY A 5 -11.09 -15.26 -8.31
N MET A 6 -10.53 -16.35 -7.79
CA MET A 6 -9.07 -16.53 -7.67
C MET A 6 -8.58 -17.66 -8.57
N ILE A 7 -7.75 -17.31 -9.54
CA ILE A 7 -6.95 -18.27 -10.30
C ILE A 7 -5.68 -18.57 -9.49
N VAL A 8 -5.43 -19.84 -9.19
CA VAL A 8 -4.37 -20.27 -8.27
C VAL A 8 -3.44 -21.28 -8.97
N PRO A 9 -2.11 -21.22 -8.74
CA PRO A 9 -1.20 -22.29 -9.18
C PRO A 9 -1.67 -23.67 -8.69
N SER A 10 -1.64 -24.68 -9.55
CA SER A 10 -2.17 -26.01 -9.24
C SER A 10 -1.60 -26.65 -7.97
N SER A 11 -0.33 -26.35 -7.67
CA SER A 11 0.41 -26.86 -6.51
C SER A 11 0.38 -25.95 -5.28
N ASN A 12 -0.24 -24.77 -5.35
CA ASN A 12 -0.32 -23.85 -4.21
C ASN A 12 -1.33 -24.33 -3.16
N THR A 13 -0.93 -24.34 -1.89
CA THR A 13 -1.79 -24.79 -0.78
C THR A 13 -1.95 -23.73 0.30
N VAL A 14 -1.52 -22.50 0.04
CA VAL A 14 -1.55 -21.39 1.00
C VAL A 14 -2.68 -20.40 0.72
N VAL A 15 -2.89 -20.01 -0.55
CA VAL A 15 -3.88 -18.96 -0.90
C VAL A 15 -5.27 -19.28 -0.36
N GLU A 16 -5.78 -20.47 -0.62
CA GLU A 16 -7.13 -20.88 -0.24
C GLU A 16 -7.35 -20.84 1.29
N PRO A 17 -6.53 -21.51 2.13
CA PRO A 17 -6.72 -21.45 3.59
C PRO A 17 -6.39 -20.07 4.18
N THR A 18 -5.37 -19.37 3.68
CA THR A 18 -4.99 -18.05 4.21
C THR A 18 -6.08 -17.01 3.91
N THR A 19 -6.65 -16.99 2.70
CA THR A 19 -7.77 -16.10 2.37
C THR A 19 -9.03 -16.44 3.16
N ALA A 20 -9.36 -17.73 3.33
CA ALA A 20 -10.47 -18.14 4.19
C ALA A 20 -10.29 -17.68 5.65
N ARG A 21 -9.06 -17.75 6.18
CA ARG A 21 -8.72 -17.27 7.52
C ARG A 21 -8.85 -15.75 7.64
N MET A 22 -8.39 -15.00 6.64
CA MET A 22 -8.53 -13.54 6.60
C MET A 22 -10.00 -13.11 6.54
N LEU A 23 -10.84 -13.85 5.83
CA LEU A 23 -12.26 -13.52 5.63
C LEU A 23 -13.20 -14.12 6.70
N ALA A 24 -12.66 -14.71 7.78
CA ALA A 24 -13.46 -15.39 8.80
C ALA A 24 -14.57 -14.51 9.43
N HIS A 25 -14.38 -13.18 9.43
CA HIS A 25 -15.33 -12.20 9.94
C HIS A 25 -16.00 -11.35 8.84
N ARG A 26 -15.93 -11.79 7.58
CA ARG A 26 -16.48 -11.11 6.39
C ARG A 26 -17.47 -12.01 5.64
N PRO A 27 -18.64 -12.34 6.23
CA PRO A 27 -19.64 -13.19 5.58
C PRO A 27 -20.25 -12.56 4.32
N ASP A 28 -20.04 -11.26 4.11
CA ASP A 28 -20.43 -10.52 2.93
C ASP A 28 -19.50 -10.76 1.72
N VAL A 29 -18.36 -11.42 1.91
CA VAL A 29 -17.36 -11.74 0.87
C VAL A 29 -17.27 -13.25 0.69
N THR A 30 -17.31 -13.71 -0.56
CA THR A 30 -17.07 -15.11 -0.93
C THR A 30 -15.90 -15.18 -1.90
N VAL A 31 -15.03 -16.19 -1.73
CA VAL A 31 -13.93 -16.46 -2.66
C VAL A 31 -14.16 -17.81 -3.34
N VAL A 32 -14.14 -17.81 -4.66
CA VAL A 32 -14.22 -19.03 -5.49
C VAL A 32 -12.93 -19.21 -6.27
N HIS A 33 -12.52 -20.45 -6.47
CA HIS A 33 -11.19 -20.77 -6.98
C HIS A 33 -11.25 -21.59 -8.26
N THR A 34 -10.28 -21.35 -9.13
CA THR A 34 -9.91 -22.22 -10.25
C THR A 34 -8.40 -22.38 -10.28
N ARG A 35 -7.89 -23.35 -11.05
CA ARG A 35 -6.47 -23.68 -11.05
C ARG A 35 -5.88 -23.73 -12.44
N ILE A 36 -4.63 -23.31 -12.55
CA ILE A 36 -3.79 -23.53 -13.74
C ILE A 36 -2.52 -24.26 -13.36
N ARG A 37 -1.99 -25.07 -14.27
CA ARG A 37 -0.84 -25.93 -13.98
C ARG A 37 0.45 -25.13 -13.85
N VAL A 38 1.04 -25.15 -12.65
CA VAL A 38 2.35 -24.57 -12.33
C VAL A 38 3.05 -25.49 -11.34
N HIS A 39 4.24 -25.95 -11.71
CA HIS A 39 5.07 -26.81 -10.87
C HIS A 39 6.39 -26.14 -10.48
N THR A 40 7.01 -25.41 -11.42
CA THR A 40 8.34 -24.85 -11.24
C THR A 40 8.34 -23.37 -11.59
N ILE A 41 9.06 -22.58 -10.80
CA ILE A 41 9.35 -21.17 -11.08
C ILE A 41 10.74 -21.09 -11.73
N THR A 42 10.80 -20.46 -12.91
CA THR A 42 12.06 -20.18 -13.63
C THR A 42 12.06 -18.74 -14.12
N ILE A 43 13.25 -18.20 -14.35
CA ILE A 43 13.42 -16.82 -14.83
C ILE A 43 12.76 -16.59 -16.19
N GLU A 44 12.79 -17.58 -17.09
CA GLU A 44 12.21 -17.45 -18.43
C GLU A 44 10.68 -17.47 -18.41
N GLY A 45 10.06 -18.01 -17.35
CA GLY A 45 8.62 -18.22 -17.27
C GLY A 45 8.12 -19.22 -18.30
N SER A 46 7.80 -20.44 -17.89
CA SER A 46 7.30 -21.47 -18.81
C SER A 46 6.10 -22.25 -18.25
N GLY A 47 5.22 -22.71 -19.15
CA GLY A 47 4.04 -23.52 -18.81
C GLY A 47 2.71 -22.77 -18.93
N ALA A 48 1.63 -23.41 -18.45
CA ALA A 48 0.25 -22.94 -18.68
C ALA A 48 -0.06 -21.57 -18.05
N ALA A 49 0.69 -21.15 -17.03
CA ALA A 49 0.56 -19.79 -16.48
C ALA A 49 1.10 -18.68 -17.39
N PHE A 50 1.82 -19.05 -18.45
CA PHE A 50 2.41 -18.17 -19.45
C PHE A 50 1.71 -18.27 -20.81
N ASP A 51 0.66 -19.09 -20.89
CA ASP A 51 -0.24 -19.18 -22.03
C ASP A 51 -1.53 -18.39 -21.72
N ALA A 52 -1.77 -17.34 -22.50
CA ALA A 52 -2.93 -16.48 -22.34
C ALA A 52 -4.26 -17.25 -22.51
N GLU A 53 -4.30 -18.26 -23.39
CA GLU A 53 -5.51 -19.06 -23.61
C GLU A 53 -5.87 -19.91 -22.39
N SER A 54 -4.86 -20.53 -21.76
CA SER A 54 -5.02 -21.27 -20.50
C SER A 54 -5.57 -20.37 -19.38
N MET A 55 -5.03 -19.16 -19.24
CA MET A 55 -5.49 -18.19 -18.24
C MET A 55 -6.93 -17.74 -18.51
N VAL A 56 -7.25 -17.40 -19.75
CA VAL A 56 -8.61 -17.00 -20.18
C VAL A 56 -9.61 -18.13 -19.97
N SER A 57 -9.23 -19.38 -20.26
CA SER A 57 -10.09 -20.55 -20.06
C SER A 57 -10.42 -20.75 -18.58
N ALA A 58 -9.44 -20.61 -17.69
CA ALA A 58 -9.67 -20.66 -16.25
C ALA A 58 -10.56 -19.49 -15.78
N ALA A 59 -10.31 -18.29 -16.30
CA ALA A 59 -11.10 -17.09 -15.97
C ALA A 59 -12.58 -17.22 -16.37
N ARG A 60 -12.89 -17.85 -17.51
CA ARG A 60 -14.29 -18.10 -17.93
C ARG A 60 -15.05 -18.95 -16.93
N LEU A 61 -14.41 -19.97 -16.34
CA LEU A 61 -15.03 -20.79 -15.29
C LEU A 61 -15.39 -19.97 -14.05
N LEU A 62 -14.56 -18.98 -13.69
CA LEU A 62 -14.87 -18.06 -12.60
C LEU A 62 -15.99 -17.09 -12.99
N ALA A 63 -15.99 -16.59 -14.22
CA ALA A 63 -17.03 -15.70 -14.72
C ALA A 63 -18.42 -16.35 -14.69
N ASP A 64 -18.52 -17.66 -14.95
CA ASP A 64 -19.77 -18.43 -14.82
C ASP A 64 -20.37 -18.38 -13.41
N ALA A 65 -19.54 -18.16 -12.37
CA ALA A 65 -19.98 -17.99 -10.98
C ALA A 65 -20.44 -16.55 -10.65
N GLY A 66 -20.42 -15.63 -11.62
CA GLY A 66 -20.85 -14.24 -11.43
C GLY A 66 -19.93 -13.43 -10.52
N VAL A 67 -18.62 -13.65 -10.61
CA VAL A 67 -17.62 -12.95 -9.79
C VAL A 67 -17.51 -11.46 -10.16
N ASP A 68 -17.26 -10.61 -9.16
CA ASP A 68 -17.08 -9.16 -9.32
C ASP A 68 -15.67 -8.79 -9.79
N VAL A 69 -14.69 -9.66 -9.52
CA VAL A 69 -13.28 -9.47 -9.90
C VAL A 69 -12.61 -10.83 -10.10
N ILE A 70 -11.67 -10.91 -11.04
CA ILE A 70 -10.82 -12.09 -11.26
C ILE A 70 -9.37 -11.76 -10.91
N VAL A 71 -8.73 -12.63 -10.15
CA VAL A 71 -7.39 -12.39 -9.63
C VAL A 71 -6.47 -13.55 -9.95
N TRP A 72 -5.34 -13.26 -10.60
CA TRP A 72 -4.26 -14.24 -10.75
C TRP A 72 -3.32 -14.19 -9.54
N ASN A 73 -3.30 -15.28 -8.75
CA ASN A 73 -2.43 -15.44 -7.59
C ASN A 73 -1.01 -15.90 -7.96
N GLY A 74 -0.41 -15.24 -8.95
CA GLY A 74 0.99 -15.43 -9.33
C GLY A 74 1.76 -14.13 -9.24
N THR A 75 3.04 -14.22 -8.88
CA THR A 75 3.95 -13.07 -8.77
C THR A 75 4.90 -12.98 -9.96
N ALA A 76 4.59 -13.63 -11.09
CA ALA A 76 5.49 -13.71 -12.25
C ALA A 76 5.79 -12.34 -12.87
N GLY A 77 4.81 -11.42 -12.87
CA GLY A 77 5.04 -10.03 -13.25
C GLY A 77 6.12 -9.34 -12.43
N SER A 78 6.46 -9.84 -11.24
CA SER A 78 7.53 -9.26 -10.42
C SER A 78 8.91 -9.43 -11.06
N TRP A 79 9.14 -10.40 -11.95
CA TRP A 79 10.40 -10.53 -12.68
C TRP A 79 10.26 -10.50 -14.20
N LEU A 80 9.09 -10.85 -14.75
CA LEU A 80 8.79 -10.72 -16.19
C LEU A 80 8.35 -9.30 -16.58
N GLY A 81 7.99 -8.49 -15.60
CA GLY A 81 7.58 -7.12 -15.75
C GLY A 81 6.08 -6.89 -15.61
N VAL A 82 5.68 -5.75 -15.07
CA VAL A 82 4.25 -5.40 -14.86
C VAL A 82 3.46 -5.34 -16.16
N ARG A 83 4.12 -5.10 -17.29
CA ARG A 83 3.48 -5.18 -18.60
C ARG A 83 2.88 -6.57 -18.87
N TYR A 84 3.59 -7.64 -18.51
CA TYR A 84 3.10 -9.01 -18.66
C TYR A 84 1.79 -9.22 -17.87
N ASP A 85 1.75 -8.77 -16.62
CA ASP A 85 0.54 -8.86 -15.79
C ASP A 85 -0.61 -8.03 -16.35
N ASN A 86 -0.34 -6.82 -16.86
CA ASN A 86 -1.34 -5.98 -17.50
C ASN A 86 -1.91 -6.62 -18.77
N ASP A 87 -1.06 -7.24 -19.59
CA ASP A 87 -1.47 -7.94 -20.82
C ASP A 87 -2.38 -9.15 -20.48
N ILE A 88 -2.05 -9.90 -19.42
CA ILE A 88 -2.92 -10.96 -18.90
C ILE A 88 -4.25 -10.41 -18.39
N CYS A 89 -4.23 -9.35 -17.59
CA CYS A 89 -5.45 -8.75 -17.05
C CYS A 89 -6.35 -8.22 -18.18
N ALA A 90 -5.76 -7.61 -19.20
CA ALA A 90 -6.47 -7.14 -20.38
C ALA A 90 -7.12 -8.31 -21.15
N ALA A 91 -6.40 -9.43 -21.33
CA ALA A 91 -6.95 -10.62 -21.99
C ALA A 91 -8.11 -11.24 -21.20
N ILE A 92 -7.97 -11.38 -19.87
CA ILE A 92 -9.05 -11.87 -18.99
C ILE A 92 -10.26 -10.95 -19.08
N THR A 93 -10.05 -9.63 -18.94
CA THR A 93 -11.13 -8.64 -18.95
C THR A 93 -11.85 -8.64 -20.29
N ALA A 94 -11.11 -8.67 -21.41
CA ALA A 94 -11.70 -8.71 -22.75
C ALA A 94 -12.54 -9.97 -23.00
N ALA A 95 -12.13 -11.11 -22.42
CA ALA A 95 -12.81 -12.39 -22.63
C ALA A 95 -14.01 -12.63 -21.70
N THR A 96 -14.05 -11.97 -20.54
CA THR A 96 -15.06 -12.23 -19.48
C THR A 96 -15.95 -11.03 -19.19
N GLY A 97 -15.52 -9.81 -19.52
CA GLY A 97 -16.15 -8.56 -19.09
C GLY A 97 -15.91 -8.22 -17.62
N VAL A 98 -15.20 -9.07 -16.87
CA VAL A 98 -14.93 -8.89 -15.42
C VAL A 98 -13.57 -8.22 -15.24
N PRO A 99 -13.45 -7.19 -14.36
CA PRO A 99 -12.15 -6.60 -14.02
C PRO A 99 -11.16 -7.66 -13.52
N ALA A 100 -9.89 -7.52 -13.94
CA ALA A 100 -8.83 -8.46 -13.57
C ALA A 100 -7.63 -7.77 -12.92
N THR A 101 -6.98 -8.48 -12.00
CA THR A 101 -5.71 -8.05 -11.39
C THR A 101 -4.80 -9.24 -11.01
N THR A 102 -3.62 -8.95 -10.46
CA THR A 102 -2.60 -9.94 -10.09
C THR A 102 -1.95 -9.63 -8.74
N SER A 103 -1.24 -10.61 -8.18
CA SER A 103 -0.47 -10.41 -6.94
C SER A 103 0.68 -9.41 -7.06
N THR A 104 1.38 -9.34 -8.20
CA THR A 104 2.42 -8.33 -8.40
C THR A 104 1.83 -6.92 -8.45
N LEU A 105 0.72 -6.74 -9.18
CA LEU A 105 0.02 -5.44 -9.21
C LEU A 105 -0.43 -5.02 -7.81
N ALA A 106 -0.92 -5.97 -7.02
CA ALA A 106 -1.33 -5.73 -5.64
C ALA A 106 -0.18 -5.30 -4.73
N ILE A 107 0.99 -5.93 -4.82
CA ILE A 107 2.18 -5.51 -4.05
C ILE A 107 2.63 -4.11 -4.45
N ILE A 108 2.66 -3.79 -5.73
CA ILE A 108 3.02 -2.44 -6.19
C ILE A 108 2.00 -1.40 -5.71
N ALA A 109 0.71 -1.73 -5.74
CA ALA A 109 -0.34 -0.89 -5.18
C ALA A 109 -0.17 -0.70 -3.66
N ALA A 110 0.23 -1.74 -2.93
CA ALA A 110 0.51 -1.66 -1.49
C ALA A 110 1.70 -0.75 -1.21
N CYS A 111 2.83 -0.92 -1.92
CA CYS A 111 3.98 -0.03 -1.80
C CYS A 111 3.59 1.43 -2.03
N ARG A 112 2.78 1.72 -3.06
CA ARG A 112 2.28 3.08 -3.33
C ARG A 112 1.39 3.61 -2.21
N ALA A 113 0.46 2.80 -1.69
CA ALA A 113 -0.41 3.21 -0.59
C ALA A 113 0.41 3.57 0.66
N PHE A 114 1.45 2.78 0.97
CA PHE A 114 2.34 3.03 2.11
C PHE A 114 3.46 4.04 1.84
N GLY A 115 3.55 4.61 0.64
CA GLY A 115 4.64 5.52 0.25
C GLY A 115 6.03 4.87 0.33
N VAL A 116 6.12 3.56 0.07
CA VAL A 116 7.36 2.78 0.11
C VAL A 116 8.14 2.98 -1.18
N THR A 117 9.36 3.48 -1.03
CA THR A 117 10.40 3.65 -2.06
C THR A 117 11.65 2.82 -1.75
N ARG A 118 11.84 2.38 -0.50
CA ARG A 118 12.93 1.51 -0.06
C ARG A 118 12.36 0.23 0.54
N LEU A 119 12.45 -0.87 -0.19
CA LEU A 119 11.81 -2.14 0.15
C LEU A 119 12.83 -3.21 0.49
N ALA A 120 12.59 -3.97 1.57
CA ALA A 120 13.23 -5.27 1.78
C ALA A 120 12.40 -6.38 1.15
N VAL A 121 13.03 -7.36 0.51
CA VAL A 121 12.33 -8.47 -0.16
C VAL A 121 12.67 -9.81 0.49
N ALA A 122 11.67 -10.49 1.00
CA ALA A 122 11.74 -11.90 1.40
C ALA A 122 11.08 -12.74 0.30
N THR A 123 11.71 -13.84 -0.12
CA THR A 123 11.14 -14.69 -1.17
C THR A 123 11.71 -16.10 -1.16
N PRO A 124 10.97 -17.16 -1.55
CA PRO A 124 11.55 -18.49 -1.63
C PRO A 124 12.43 -18.70 -2.86
N TYR A 125 12.42 -17.77 -3.82
CA TYR A 125 12.97 -17.96 -5.16
C TYR A 125 14.50 -18.02 -5.22
N THR A 126 15.02 -18.32 -6.41
CA THR A 126 16.45 -18.34 -6.71
C THR A 126 17.03 -16.92 -6.85
N PRO A 127 18.33 -16.71 -6.54
CA PRO A 127 18.94 -15.37 -6.56
C PRO A 127 18.80 -14.60 -7.89
N ASP A 128 18.79 -15.30 -9.03
CA ASP A 128 18.58 -14.71 -10.35
C ASP A 128 17.17 -14.13 -10.51
N VAL A 129 16.15 -14.81 -9.97
CA VAL A 129 14.77 -14.28 -9.91
C VAL A 129 14.70 -13.08 -8.97
N VAL A 130 15.40 -13.10 -7.83
CA VAL A 130 15.46 -11.95 -6.91
C VAL A 130 16.09 -10.72 -7.58
N ALA A 131 17.18 -10.91 -8.32
CA ALA A 131 17.82 -9.82 -9.06
C ALA A 131 16.89 -9.21 -10.11
N ALA A 132 16.10 -10.02 -10.81
CA ALA A 132 15.09 -9.56 -11.75
C ALA A 132 13.91 -8.85 -11.05
N ILE A 133 13.50 -9.31 -9.87
CA ILE A 133 12.50 -8.62 -9.03
C ILE A 133 12.99 -7.22 -8.67
N ALA A 134 14.23 -7.10 -8.19
CA ALA A 134 14.82 -5.82 -7.85
C ALA A 134 14.87 -4.86 -9.06
N ALA A 135 15.23 -5.38 -10.24
CA ALA A 135 15.27 -4.59 -11.47
C ALA A 135 13.88 -4.10 -11.90
N GLU A 136 12.85 -4.95 -11.85
CA GLU A 136 11.49 -4.55 -12.22
C GLU A 136 10.93 -3.52 -11.24
N TYR A 137 11.08 -3.74 -9.93
CA TYR A 137 10.52 -2.84 -8.91
C TYR A 137 11.15 -1.44 -9.00
N ALA A 138 12.43 -1.34 -9.37
CA ALA A 138 13.10 -0.07 -9.61
C ALA A 138 12.42 0.75 -10.72
N THR A 139 11.82 0.10 -11.74
CA THR A 139 11.06 0.79 -12.80
C THR A 139 9.78 1.46 -12.29
N HIS A 140 9.29 1.04 -11.12
CA HIS A 140 8.13 1.63 -10.43
C HIS A 140 8.52 2.57 -9.29
N GLY A 141 9.79 2.98 -9.21
CA GLY A 141 10.30 3.87 -8.17
C GLY A 141 10.48 3.20 -6.81
N ILE A 142 10.52 1.85 -6.77
CA ILE A 142 10.72 1.06 -5.56
C ILE A 142 12.10 0.43 -5.62
N CYS A 143 13.03 0.94 -4.82
CA CYS A 143 14.37 0.39 -4.68
C CYS A 143 14.35 -0.78 -3.69
N VAL A 144 14.70 -1.98 -4.16
CA VAL A 144 14.97 -3.12 -3.27
C VAL A 144 16.34 -2.90 -2.61
N VAL A 145 16.34 -2.55 -1.32
CA VAL A 145 17.56 -2.16 -0.58
C VAL A 145 18.23 -3.33 0.14
N SER A 146 17.50 -4.42 0.32
CA SER A 146 17.97 -5.68 0.90
C SER A 146 17.02 -6.81 0.54
N HIS A 147 17.52 -8.05 0.60
CA HIS A 147 16.71 -9.22 0.37
C HIS A 147 17.24 -10.44 1.14
N ALA A 148 16.37 -11.43 1.30
CA ALA A 148 16.75 -12.77 1.72
C ALA A 148 15.89 -13.80 0.98
N GLU A 149 16.49 -14.96 0.68
CA GLU A 149 15.85 -15.99 -0.11
C GLU A 149 16.24 -17.42 0.29
N TRP A 150 15.36 -18.37 0.00
CA TRP A 150 15.62 -19.81 0.22
C TRP A 150 16.26 -20.52 -0.98
N GLY A 151 16.31 -19.90 -2.15
CA GLY A 151 16.94 -20.50 -3.33
C GLY A 151 16.17 -21.68 -3.93
N LEU A 152 14.86 -21.72 -3.75
CA LEU A 152 13.97 -22.80 -4.19
C LEU A 152 13.30 -22.46 -5.53
N SER A 153 12.91 -23.50 -6.29
CA SER A 153 12.19 -23.35 -7.56
C SER A 153 10.93 -24.23 -7.68
N ASP A 154 10.80 -25.28 -6.85
CA ASP A 154 9.60 -26.12 -6.80
C ASP A 154 8.49 -25.42 -6.02
N ASN A 155 7.38 -25.10 -6.71
CA ASN A 155 6.31 -24.32 -6.13
C ASN A 155 5.67 -25.02 -4.93
N ARG A 156 5.57 -26.36 -4.95
CA ARG A 156 5.00 -27.12 -3.82
C ARG A 156 5.86 -27.00 -2.56
N SER A 157 7.18 -27.02 -2.69
CA SER A 157 8.09 -26.89 -1.53
C SER A 157 8.02 -25.54 -0.82
N PHE A 158 7.51 -24.48 -1.45
CA PHE A 158 7.45 -23.15 -0.83
C PHE A 158 6.54 -23.12 0.42
N ALA A 159 5.57 -24.03 0.50
CA ALA A 159 4.64 -24.11 1.62
C ALA A 159 5.15 -25.02 2.77
N ASP A 160 6.26 -25.74 2.57
CA ASP A 160 6.79 -26.67 3.57
C ASP A 160 7.41 -25.97 4.81
N PRO A 161 8.09 -24.81 4.68
CA PRO A 161 8.70 -24.13 5.83
C PRO A 161 7.68 -23.65 6.87
N PRO A 162 7.93 -23.90 8.18
CA PRO A 162 7.04 -23.49 9.25
C PRO A 162 7.08 -21.97 9.48
N PRO A 163 6.08 -21.40 10.17
CA PRO A 163 6.01 -19.96 10.47
C PRO A 163 7.30 -19.36 11.06
N ALA A 164 8.01 -20.11 11.92
CA ALA A 164 9.28 -19.66 12.48
C ALA A 164 10.35 -19.37 11.41
N GLN A 165 10.45 -20.20 10.37
CA GLN A 165 11.40 -19.98 9.27
C GLN A 165 10.95 -18.82 8.36
N VAL A 166 9.64 -18.60 8.22
CA VAL A 166 9.10 -17.43 7.50
C VAL A 166 9.45 -16.14 8.25
N ALA A 167 9.33 -16.13 9.59
CA ALA A 167 9.74 -15.01 10.42
C ALA A 167 11.26 -14.73 10.33
N GLU A 168 12.09 -15.78 10.35
CA GLU A 168 13.53 -15.68 10.13
C GLU A 168 13.87 -15.09 8.75
N LEU A 169 13.17 -15.53 7.70
CA LEU A 169 13.36 -15.00 6.34
C LEU A 169 13.02 -13.51 6.27
N LEU A 170 11.91 -13.08 6.86
CA LEU A 170 11.50 -11.67 6.92
C LEU A 170 12.52 -10.82 7.70
N ALA A 171 13.00 -11.31 8.85
CA ALA A 171 14.01 -10.62 9.64
C ALA A 171 15.34 -10.50 8.89
N ALA A 172 15.78 -11.58 8.23
CA ALA A 172 17.00 -11.60 7.43
C ALA A 172 16.92 -10.65 6.23
N ALA A 173 15.76 -10.56 5.58
CA ALA A 173 15.55 -9.64 4.47
C ALA A 173 15.68 -8.17 4.90
N VAL A 174 15.26 -7.82 6.12
CA VAL A 174 15.39 -6.46 6.65
C VAL A 174 16.84 -6.12 6.99
N GLY A 175 17.51 -6.98 7.77
CA GLY A 175 18.89 -6.76 8.21
C GLY A 175 19.12 -5.36 8.80
N ASP A 176 20.26 -4.75 8.48
CA ASP A 176 20.64 -3.39 8.91
C ASP A 176 20.33 -2.32 7.84
N SER A 177 19.58 -2.65 6.79
CA SER A 177 19.41 -1.80 5.60
C SER A 177 18.39 -0.66 5.73
N ALA A 178 17.72 -0.56 6.89
CA ALA A 178 16.66 0.41 7.18
C ALA A 178 15.65 0.58 6.02
N PRO A 179 14.97 -0.51 5.60
CA PRO A 179 13.88 -0.43 4.65
C PRO A 179 12.64 0.22 5.29
N GLU A 180 11.73 0.72 4.45
CA GLU A 180 10.46 1.34 4.87
C GLU A 180 9.34 0.29 5.05
N ALA A 181 9.48 -0.86 4.39
CA ALA A 181 8.65 -2.04 4.56
C ALA A 181 9.42 -3.30 4.13
N VAL A 182 8.94 -4.47 4.53
CA VAL A 182 9.39 -5.77 3.99
C VAL A 182 8.26 -6.44 3.25
N ALA A 183 8.49 -6.89 2.02
CA ALA A 183 7.52 -7.64 1.23
C ALA A 183 7.90 -9.11 1.14
N LEU A 184 6.93 -10.00 1.36
CA LEU A 184 7.05 -11.42 1.03
C LEU A 184 6.52 -11.63 -0.39
N ILE A 185 7.42 -11.82 -1.35
CA ILE A 185 7.08 -12.02 -2.76
C ILE A 185 6.96 -13.51 -3.05
N CYS A 186 5.78 -14.07 -2.73
CA CYS A 186 5.31 -15.39 -3.11
C CYS A 186 3.87 -15.57 -2.60
N THR A 187 3.01 -16.24 -3.36
CA THR A 187 1.65 -16.58 -2.90
C THR A 187 1.56 -17.97 -2.27
N ASN A 188 2.64 -18.76 -2.28
CA ASN A 188 2.70 -20.10 -1.67
C ASN A 188 3.60 -20.17 -0.43
N VAL A 189 3.84 -19.03 0.22
CA VAL A 189 4.46 -18.92 1.55
C VAL A 189 3.48 -18.12 2.41
N ASP A 190 3.11 -18.62 3.60
CA ASP A 190 2.12 -17.96 4.47
C ASP A 190 2.78 -16.87 5.32
N GLY A 191 3.10 -15.72 4.72
CA GLY A 191 3.69 -14.57 5.41
C GLY A 191 2.73 -13.88 6.35
N GLU A 192 1.44 -13.89 6.01
CA GLU A 192 0.41 -13.26 6.83
C GLU A 192 0.37 -13.86 8.24
N ALA A 193 0.58 -15.17 8.38
CA ALA A 193 0.55 -15.86 9.68
C ALA A 193 1.54 -15.31 10.72
N VAL A 194 2.62 -14.67 10.26
CA VAL A 194 3.63 -14.04 11.13
C VAL A 194 3.67 -12.52 11.02
N ALA A 195 2.91 -11.92 10.10
CA ALA A 195 3.01 -10.52 9.75
C ALA A 195 2.84 -9.59 10.97
N GLY A 196 1.80 -9.77 11.79
CA GLY A 196 1.58 -8.92 12.97
C GLY A 196 2.71 -9.00 14.01
N GLN A 197 3.24 -10.20 14.26
CA GLN A 197 4.40 -10.38 15.14
C GLN A 197 5.64 -9.69 14.58
N MET A 198 5.88 -9.85 13.27
CA MET A 198 7.04 -9.28 12.60
C MET A 198 6.96 -7.76 12.50
N GLU A 199 5.78 -7.18 12.29
CA GLU A 199 5.58 -5.73 12.34
C GLU A 199 5.95 -5.15 13.71
N HIS A 200 5.54 -5.82 14.80
CA HIS A 200 5.91 -5.41 16.15
C HIS A 200 7.43 -5.51 16.39
N LEU A 201 8.07 -6.58 15.88
CA LEU A 201 9.51 -6.80 16.07
C LEU A 201 10.36 -5.83 15.23
N LEU A 202 9.98 -5.59 13.98
CA LEU A 202 10.75 -4.85 12.99
C LEU A 202 10.42 -3.35 13.00
N GLY A 203 9.26 -2.96 13.52
CA GLY A 203 8.80 -1.56 13.53
C GLY A 203 8.40 -1.01 12.16
N ILE A 204 8.26 -1.88 11.15
CA ILE A 204 7.88 -1.53 9.77
C ILE A 204 6.78 -2.48 9.25
N PRO A 205 5.96 -2.05 8.27
CA PRO A 205 4.92 -2.89 7.70
C PRO A 205 5.46 -4.15 7.01
N VAL A 206 4.69 -5.24 7.11
CA VAL A 206 4.92 -6.49 6.37
C VAL A 206 3.90 -6.58 5.24
N LEU A 207 4.38 -6.60 4.00
CA LEU A 207 3.57 -6.68 2.78
C LEU A 207 3.57 -8.13 2.27
N ASP A 208 2.66 -8.95 2.79
CA ASP A 208 2.44 -10.32 2.31
C ASP A 208 1.69 -10.33 0.97
N SER A 209 2.13 -11.17 0.02
CA SER A 209 1.51 -11.23 -1.31
C SER A 209 0.06 -11.72 -1.27
N VAL A 210 -0.31 -12.67 -0.42
CA VAL A 210 -1.69 -13.16 -0.34
C VAL A 210 -2.60 -12.08 0.25
N ALA A 211 -2.18 -11.45 1.34
CA ALA A 211 -2.90 -10.35 1.97
C ALA A 211 -3.04 -9.14 1.03
N ALA A 212 -1.97 -8.74 0.33
CA ALA A 212 -2.01 -7.66 -0.65
C ALA A 212 -2.98 -7.98 -1.78
N THR A 213 -2.93 -9.22 -2.29
CA THR A 213 -3.82 -9.70 -3.35
C THR A 213 -5.28 -9.63 -2.94
N LEU A 214 -5.62 -10.09 -1.74
CA LEU A 214 -7.00 -10.02 -1.22
C LEU A 214 -7.46 -8.57 -1.05
N TRP A 215 -6.65 -7.71 -0.43
CA TRP A 215 -6.95 -6.28 -0.28
C TRP A 215 -7.23 -5.62 -1.63
N TRP A 216 -6.36 -5.87 -2.62
CA TRP A 216 -6.47 -5.26 -3.93
C TRP A 216 -7.67 -5.80 -4.73
N ALA A 217 -8.03 -7.07 -4.54
CA ALA A 217 -9.25 -7.64 -5.09
C ALA A 217 -10.51 -6.98 -4.50
N LEU A 218 -10.54 -6.75 -3.19
CA LEU A 218 -11.64 -6.04 -2.54
C LEU A 218 -11.77 -4.62 -3.09
N GLU A 219 -10.66 -3.87 -3.20
CA GLU A 219 -10.63 -2.55 -3.83
C GLU A 219 -11.21 -2.56 -5.26
N ALA A 220 -10.76 -3.51 -6.09
CA ALA A 220 -11.17 -3.60 -7.48
C ALA A 220 -12.65 -4.00 -7.65
N SER A 221 -13.19 -4.80 -6.73
CA SER A 221 -14.60 -5.20 -6.71
C SER A 221 -15.54 -4.13 -6.15
N GLY A 222 -15.01 -3.07 -5.51
CA GLY A 222 -15.81 -2.13 -4.73
C GLY A 222 -16.41 -2.73 -3.45
N GLY A 223 -15.99 -3.94 -3.07
CA GLY A 223 -16.33 -4.53 -1.77
C GLY A 223 -15.64 -3.75 -0.65
N GLY A 224 -16.31 -3.57 0.49
CA GLY A 224 -15.71 -2.95 1.67
C GLY A 224 -14.36 -3.62 1.98
N THR A 225 -13.31 -2.84 2.16
CA THR A 225 -11.94 -3.36 2.13
C THR A 225 -11.37 -3.65 3.51
N GLU A 226 -12.13 -3.38 4.56
CA GLU A 226 -11.69 -3.57 5.93
C GLU A 226 -11.66 -5.04 6.33
N ILE A 227 -10.49 -5.50 6.79
CA ILE A 227 -10.37 -6.82 7.41
C ILE A 227 -9.76 -6.64 8.81
N VAL A 228 -10.63 -6.72 9.81
CA VAL A 228 -10.29 -6.49 11.23
C VAL A 228 -9.49 -7.67 11.79
N GLY A 229 -8.54 -7.38 12.69
CA GLY A 229 -7.79 -8.42 13.41
C GLY A 229 -6.51 -8.89 12.71
N HIS A 230 -6.12 -8.23 11.62
CA HIS A 230 -4.93 -8.59 10.82
C HIS A 230 -3.83 -7.52 10.86
N ALA A 231 -2.71 -7.82 10.20
CA ALA A 231 -1.55 -6.95 10.08
C ALA A 231 -1.85 -5.60 9.37
N THR A 232 -0.90 -4.69 9.44
CA THR A 232 -1.06 -3.27 9.07
C THR A 232 -1.52 -3.08 7.63
N LEU A 233 -1.09 -3.93 6.70
CA LEU A 233 -1.55 -3.92 5.31
C LEU A 233 -3.09 -3.97 5.21
N LEU A 234 -3.72 -4.98 5.80
CA LEU A 234 -5.17 -5.17 5.71
C LEU A 234 -5.96 -4.13 6.52
N ARG A 235 -5.37 -3.57 7.58
CA ARG A 235 -6.00 -2.50 8.35
C ARG A 235 -5.95 -1.14 7.64
N GLN A 236 -4.79 -0.78 7.08
CA GLN A 236 -4.50 0.62 6.70
C GLN A 236 -4.48 0.89 5.19
N ALA A 237 -4.24 -0.11 4.33
CA ALA A 237 -3.89 0.15 2.93
C ALA A 237 -4.95 0.94 2.15
N SER A 238 -6.22 0.62 2.34
CA SER A 238 -7.33 1.35 1.71
C SER A 238 -7.44 2.79 2.18
N PHE A 239 -7.31 3.02 3.49
CA PHE A 239 -7.30 4.37 4.04
C PHE A 239 -6.11 5.16 3.47
N ARG A 240 -4.91 4.57 3.49
CA ARG A 240 -3.70 5.18 2.97
C ARG A 240 -3.79 5.46 1.46
N ARG A 241 -4.41 4.58 0.68
CA ARG A 241 -4.67 4.80 -0.75
C ARG A 241 -5.57 6.02 -0.97
N GLY A 242 -6.69 6.12 -0.25
CA GLY A 242 -7.58 7.28 -0.32
C GLY A 242 -6.87 8.58 0.11
N ALA A 243 -6.11 8.51 1.20
CA ALA A 243 -5.30 9.62 1.68
C ALA A 243 -4.25 10.07 0.66
N MET A 244 -3.57 9.13 0.01
CA MET A 244 -2.58 9.40 -1.04
C MET A 244 -3.21 10.13 -2.23
N ALA A 245 -4.42 9.72 -2.64
CA ALA A 245 -5.14 10.39 -3.72
C ALA A 245 -5.49 11.85 -3.37
N ILE A 246 -5.91 12.11 -2.12
CA ILE A 246 -6.22 13.47 -1.63
C ILE A 246 -4.97 14.35 -1.65
N VAL A 247 -3.84 13.87 -1.10
CA VAL A 247 -2.62 14.69 -1.03
C VAL A 247 -1.99 14.90 -2.41
N ASP A 248 -2.07 13.93 -3.32
CA ASP A 248 -1.58 14.09 -4.70
C ASP A 248 -2.38 15.14 -5.47
N GLU A 249 -3.71 15.06 -5.42
CA GLU A 249 -4.58 16.05 -6.07
C GLU A 249 -4.34 17.44 -5.50
N LEU A 250 -4.29 17.59 -4.17
CA LEU A 250 -4.00 18.89 -3.54
C LEU A 250 -2.63 19.42 -3.96
N ARG A 251 -1.59 18.56 -3.97
CA ARG A 251 -0.23 18.96 -4.34
C ARG A 251 -0.15 19.42 -5.79
N ARG A 252 -0.87 18.75 -6.71
CA ARG A 252 -0.99 19.15 -8.12
C ARG A 252 -1.73 20.49 -8.27
N GLN A 253 -2.86 20.67 -7.58
CA GLN A 253 -3.63 21.91 -7.61
C GLN A 253 -2.82 23.12 -7.11
N LEU A 254 -2.11 22.96 -5.99
CA LEU A 254 -1.32 24.03 -5.38
C LEU A 254 0.00 24.31 -6.11
N GLY A 255 0.45 23.39 -6.96
CA GLY A 255 1.77 23.46 -7.62
C GLY A 255 2.92 23.55 -6.61
N CYS A 256 2.75 22.97 -5.42
CA CYS A 256 3.73 23.07 -4.35
C CYS A 256 4.75 21.92 -4.40
N ALA A 257 5.79 22.01 -3.56
CA ALA A 257 6.84 20.99 -3.49
C ALA A 257 6.32 19.71 -2.83
N ARG A 258 5.42 19.85 -1.86
CA ARG A 258 4.97 18.73 -1.02
C ARG A 258 3.62 18.99 -0.39
N VAL A 259 2.84 17.94 -0.21
CA VAL A 259 1.70 17.88 0.69
C VAL A 259 1.83 16.66 1.59
N THR A 260 1.64 16.82 2.90
CA THR A 260 1.57 15.71 3.87
C THR A 260 0.21 15.68 4.54
N LEU A 261 -0.27 14.49 4.88
CA LEU A 261 -1.42 14.28 5.76
C LEU A 261 -0.98 13.55 7.03
N ARG A 262 -1.44 14.03 8.18
CA ARG A 262 -1.25 13.43 9.51
C ARG A 262 -2.59 13.23 10.18
N VAL A 263 -2.79 12.07 10.79
CA VAL A 263 -4.09 11.63 11.32
C VAL A 263 -3.89 10.89 12.63
N ASP A 264 -4.69 11.25 13.64
CA ASP A 264 -4.91 10.43 14.83
C ASP A 264 -6.16 9.59 14.59
N HIS A 265 -5.98 8.26 14.60
CA HIS A 265 -7.07 7.31 14.46
C HIS A 265 -6.73 6.02 15.19
N GLU A 266 -7.38 5.80 16.34
CA GLU A 266 -7.06 4.70 17.24
C GLU A 266 -7.23 3.33 16.58
N GLU A 267 -8.37 3.09 15.92
CA GLU A 267 -8.68 1.77 15.33
C GLU A 267 -7.73 1.39 14.18
N LEU A 268 -7.28 2.38 13.40
CA LEU A 268 -6.27 2.16 12.36
C LEU A 268 -4.86 2.07 12.94
N GLY A 269 -4.65 2.45 14.22
CA GLY A 269 -3.33 2.58 14.83
C GLY A 269 -2.50 3.69 14.18
N LEU A 270 -3.14 4.80 13.79
CA LEU A 270 -2.48 5.97 13.21
C LEU A 270 -2.28 7.05 14.28
N HIS A 271 -1.12 7.70 14.23
CA HIS A 271 -0.80 8.84 15.08
C HIS A 271 -0.20 9.97 14.25
N VAL A 272 -0.58 11.21 14.58
CA VAL A 272 -0.17 12.43 13.87
C VAL A 272 1.34 12.63 13.81
N ASP A 273 2.10 12.05 14.75
CA ASP A 273 3.56 12.15 14.79
C ASP A 273 4.24 11.54 13.56
N THR A 274 3.54 10.67 12.83
CA THR A 274 3.96 10.13 11.53
C THR A 274 3.01 10.57 10.42
N SER A 275 3.54 10.76 9.20
CA SER A 275 2.69 11.09 8.05
C SER A 275 2.01 9.81 7.54
N VAL A 276 0.69 9.85 7.34
CA VAL A 276 -0.05 8.73 6.76
C VAL A 276 -0.04 8.75 5.23
N ALA A 277 0.08 9.95 4.63
CA ALA A 277 0.24 10.15 3.20
C ALA A 277 1.16 11.35 2.91
N GLU A 278 1.90 11.28 1.80
CA GLU A 278 2.80 12.34 1.33
C GLU A 278 2.85 12.33 -0.19
N ALA A 279 2.58 13.48 -0.81
CA ALA A 279 2.80 13.72 -2.23
C ALA A 279 3.98 14.66 -2.44
N LEU A 280 4.84 14.34 -3.41
CA LEU A 280 6.11 15.01 -3.65
C LEU A 280 6.24 15.52 -5.08
N ALA A 281 6.92 16.65 -5.26
CA ALA A 281 7.47 17.05 -6.54
C ALA A 281 8.64 16.16 -6.96
N PRO A 282 8.88 15.99 -8.27
CA PRO A 282 10.07 15.27 -8.74
C PRO A 282 11.35 15.81 -8.08
N GLY A 283 12.13 14.93 -7.48
CA GLY A 283 13.40 15.26 -6.81
C GLY A 283 13.26 15.75 -5.36
N GLU A 284 12.06 15.84 -4.80
CA GLU A 284 11.88 16.21 -3.40
C GLU A 284 12.13 15.02 -2.46
N PRO A 285 12.92 15.19 -1.38
CA PRO A 285 13.16 14.13 -0.41
C PRO A 285 11.92 13.92 0.46
N SER A 286 11.52 12.66 0.66
CA SER A 286 10.40 12.29 1.53
C SER A 286 10.65 12.68 2.99
N MET A 287 9.60 13.05 3.71
CA MET A 287 9.59 13.14 5.18
C MET A 287 8.61 12.15 5.83
N MET A 288 7.96 11.29 5.04
CA MET A 288 7.01 10.29 5.55
C MET A 288 7.68 9.33 6.53
N HIS A 289 8.89 8.89 6.21
CA HIS A 289 9.66 7.94 7.01
C HIS A 289 10.72 8.61 7.90
N ALA A 290 10.63 9.95 8.03
CA ALA A 290 11.34 10.63 9.11
C ALA A 290 10.69 10.19 10.43
N GLY A 291 11.52 9.74 11.39
CA GLY A 291 11.03 9.21 12.67
C GLY A 291 10.02 10.13 13.38
N PRO A 292 9.23 9.59 14.33
CA PRO A 292 8.14 10.32 14.95
C PRO A 292 8.64 11.61 15.61
N VAL A 293 7.88 12.69 15.41
CA VAL A 293 8.11 13.98 16.04
C VAL A 293 6.83 14.38 16.75
N ASP A 294 6.90 14.85 18.00
CA ASP A 294 5.75 15.37 18.74
C ASP A 294 5.15 16.59 18.00
N GLN A 295 4.21 16.31 17.11
CA GLN A 295 3.61 17.33 16.26
C GLN A 295 2.74 18.26 17.07
N ARG A 296 2.05 17.74 18.08
CA ARG A 296 1.12 18.51 18.90
C ARG A 296 1.85 19.57 19.71
N SER A 297 3.13 19.40 20.04
CA SER A 297 3.94 20.45 20.67
C SER A 297 4.34 21.63 19.75
N MET A 298 4.22 21.49 18.43
CA MET A 298 4.70 22.49 17.47
C MET A 298 3.86 23.77 17.50
N GLN A 299 4.48 24.95 17.40
CA GLN A 299 3.77 26.23 17.46
C GLN A 299 2.70 26.36 16.37
N THR A 300 2.99 25.90 15.15
CA THR A 300 2.07 25.95 14.01
C THR A 300 0.86 25.03 14.24
N VAL A 301 1.07 23.87 14.86
CA VAL A 301 -0.02 22.94 15.23
C VAL A 301 -0.81 23.48 16.41
N GLN A 302 -0.17 24.01 17.46
CA GLN A 302 -0.84 24.68 18.57
C GLN A 302 -1.70 25.87 18.10
N TRP A 303 -1.21 26.61 17.10
CA TRP A 303 -2.00 27.65 16.44
C TRP A 303 -3.22 27.04 15.74
N LEU A 304 -3.03 25.97 14.96
CA LEU A 304 -4.08 25.28 14.23
C LEU A 304 -5.19 24.77 15.16
N LEU A 305 -4.82 24.12 16.26
CA LEU A 305 -5.75 23.59 17.27
C LEU A 305 -6.59 24.70 17.94
N ARG A 306 -6.01 25.90 18.11
CA ARG A 306 -6.68 27.04 18.74
C ARG A 306 -7.64 27.76 17.80
N HIS A 307 -7.23 27.99 16.55
CA HIS A 307 -7.96 28.85 15.63
C HIS A 307 -8.90 28.09 14.70
N ARG A 308 -8.60 26.81 14.41
CA ARG A 308 -9.42 25.93 13.58
C ARG A 308 -9.70 26.51 12.19
N GLU A 309 -8.71 27.20 11.63
CA GLU A 309 -8.74 27.75 10.28
C GLU A 309 -7.42 27.45 9.55
N VAL A 310 -7.36 27.63 8.23
CA VAL A 310 -6.13 27.40 7.47
C VAL A 310 -5.06 28.42 7.88
N LEU A 311 -3.95 27.93 8.44
CA LEU A 311 -2.77 28.74 8.70
C LEU A 311 -2.04 29.01 7.37
N VAL A 312 -1.97 30.27 6.96
CA VAL A 312 -1.23 30.68 5.76
C VAL A 312 0.08 31.37 6.16
N GLN A 313 1.20 30.82 5.70
CA GLN A 313 2.53 31.39 5.92
C GLN A 313 3.25 31.57 4.59
N ASN A 314 3.16 32.78 4.05
CA ASN A 314 3.83 33.18 2.80
C ASN A 314 5.36 33.23 2.94
N SER A 315 5.83 33.40 4.18
CA SER A 315 7.22 33.30 4.63
C SER A 315 7.26 32.95 6.13
N PHE A 316 8.44 32.68 6.68
CA PHE A 316 8.64 32.37 8.11
C PHE A 316 9.16 33.54 8.94
N GLN A 317 8.82 34.77 8.55
CA GLN A 317 9.31 36.00 9.18
C GLN A 317 8.52 36.37 10.45
N SER A 318 7.40 35.71 10.73
CA SER A 318 6.54 36.01 11.88
C SER A 318 5.96 34.72 12.49
N PRO A 319 5.66 34.71 13.80
CA PRO A 319 5.08 33.55 14.45
C PRO A 319 3.66 33.25 13.95
N PRO A 320 3.16 32.00 14.07
CA PRO A 320 3.85 30.85 14.67
C PRO A 320 5.02 30.34 13.81
N PHE A 321 6.12 29.92 14.43
CA PHE A 321 7.27 29.42 13.66
C PHE A 321 7.17 27.91 13.42
N PRO A 322 7.43 27.41 12.19
CA PRO A 322 7.54 25.97 11.95
C PRO A 322 8.79 25.39 12.64
N PRO A 323 8.88 24.05 12.74
CA PRO A 323 10.11 23.38 13.14
C PRO A 323 11.31 23.82 12.30
N SER A 324 12.48 23.97 12.92
CA SER A 324 13.70 24.39 12.22
C SER A 324 14.09 23.41 11.11
N SER A 325 13.89 22.11 11.32
CA SER A 325 14.14 21.05 10.34
C SER A 325 13.40 21.26 9.02
N LEU A 326 12.19 21.83 9.04
CA LEU A 326 11.43 22.14 7.84
C LEU A 326 12.21 23.10 6.92
N ARG A 327 12.94 24.06 7.51
CA ARG A 327 13.75 25.04 6.79
C ARG A 327 15.15 24.50 6.48
N GLU A 328 15.80 23.95 7.50
CA GLU A 328 17.22 23.58 7.46
C GLU A 328 17.47 22.30 6.67
N VAL A 329 16.57 21.32 6.75
CA VAL A 329 16.72 20.01 6.09
C VAL A 329 15.97 20.00 4.76
N TYR A 330 14.73 20.47 4.74
CA TYR A 330 13.86 20.38 3.56
C TYR A 330 13.83 21.65 2.71
N GLY A 331 14.48 22.73 3.14
CA GLY A 331 14.57 23.98 2.38
C GLY A 331 13.20 24.63 2.14
N ILE A 332 12.24 24.42 3.04
CA ILE A 332 10.92 25.03 2.94
C ILE A 332 11.00 26.50 3.37
N ALA A 333 10.34 27.37 2.61
CA ALA A 333 10.31 28.81 2.84
C ALA A 333 8.90 29.37 3.04
N ALA A 334 7.86 28.62 2.65
CA ALA A 334 6.45 28.97 2.86
C ALA A 334 5.60 27.71 3.05
N GLN A 335 4.49 27.83 3.76
CA GLN A 335 3.56 26.72 3.96
C GLN A 335 2.10 27.14 4.15
N MET A 336 1.19 26.18 3.99
CA MET A 336 -0.16 26.23 4.56
C MET A 336 -0.40 25.00 5.43
N LEU A 337 -1.09 25.17 6.56
CA LEU A 337 -1.61 24.05 7.37
C LEU A 337 -3.14 24.15 7.45
N GLY A 338 -3.84 23.12 7.00
CA GLY A 338 -5.29 23.02 7.05
C GLY A 338 -5.76 22.02 8.12
N PRO A 339 -6.67 22.41 9.03
CA PRO A 339 -7.21 21.47 10.02
C PRO A 339 -8.21 20.52 9.36
N VAL A 340 -8.33 19.31 9.92
CA VAL A 340 -9.38 18.36 9.61
C VAL A 340 -10.13 18.07 10.90
N GLU A 341 -11.40 18.48 10.94
CA GLU A 341 -12.25 18.35 12.12
C GLU A 341 -13.20 17.15 12.00
N ILE A 342 -13.26 16.36 13.06
CA ILE A 342 -14.16 15.21 13.21
C ILE A 342 -14.79 15.28 14.59
N GLY A 343 -16.12 15.26 14.66
CA GLY A 343 -16.83 15.35 15.94
C GLY A 343 -16.57 16.66 16.72
N GLY A 344 -16.09 17.72 16.05
CA GLY A 344 -15.75 19.01 16.68
C GLY A 344 -14.34 19.09 17.25
N GLU A 345 -13.50 18.07 17.01
CA GLU A 345 -12.09 18.01 17.41
C GLU A 345 -11.19 17.97 16.17
N VAL A 346 -10.01 18.59 16.25
CA VAL A 346 -8.99 18.52 15.19
C VAL A 346 -8.19 17.22 15.37
N THR A 347 -8.56 16.20 14.59
CA THR A 347 -7.95 14.86 14.63
C THR A 347 -6.93 14.63 13.52
N ALA A 348 -6.89 15.51 12.52
CA ALA A 348 -5.94 15.43 11.42
C ALA A 348 -5.59 16.82 10.88
N TRP A 349 -4.53 16.90 10.09
CA TRP A 349 -4.20 18.11 9.33
C TRP A 349 -3.38 17.81 8.08
N LEU A 350 -3.58 18.67 7.10
CA LEU A 350 -2.82 18.74 5.85
C LEU A 350 -1.77 19.84 5.97
N SER A 351 -0.56 19.57 5.48
CA SER A 351 0.50 20.58 5.38
C SER A 351 1.00 20.66 3.94
N ALA A 352 0.92 21.83 3.32
CA ALA A 352 1.46 22.11 1.99
C ALA A 352 2.72 22.97 2.10
N HIS A 353 3.81 22.56 1.44
CA HIS A 353 5.12 23.21 1.56
C HIS A 353 5.66 23.72 0.23
N SER A 354 6.28 24.90 0.26
CA SER A 354 6.93 25.55 -0.89
C SER A 354 8.39 25.89 -0.56
N ARG A 355 9.30 25.68 -1.54
CA ARG A 355 10.74 25.97 -1.38
C ARG A 355 11.10 27.44 -1.57
N SER A 356 10.21 28.20 -2.19
CA SER A 356 10.29 29.66 -2.25
C SER A 356 9.20 30.28 -1.39
N GLU A 357 9.49 31.45 -0.85
CA GLU A 357 8.45 32.36 -0.38
C GLU A 357 7.43 32.54 -1.53
N ARG A 358 6.14 32.51 -1.19
CA ARG A 358 5.07 32.71 -2.17
C ARG A 358 3.83 33.26 -1.48
N GLN A 359 3.04 34.00 -2.23
CA GLN A 359 1.70 34.36 -1.78
C GLN A 359 0.77 33.19 -2.06
N TRP A 360 0.09 32.70 -1.03
CA TRP A 360 -1.01 31.76 -1.18
C TRP A 360 -2.31 32.53 -1.44
N SER A 361 -3.01 32.17 -2.50
CA SER A 361 -4.24 32.82 -2.93
C SER A 361 -5.45 32.32 -2.13
N ALA A 362 -6.58 33.03 -2.22
CA ALA A 362 -7.84 32.52 -1.69
C ALA A 362 -8.28 31.19 -2.32
N ALA A 363 -7.89 30.94 -3.59
CA ALA A 363 -8.15 29.67 -4.26
C ALA A 363 -7.29 28.54 -3.66
N ASP A 364 -6.03 28.81 -3.31
CA ASP A 364 -5.16 27.85 -2.63
C ASP A 364 -5.73 27.45 -1.26
N VAL A 365 -6.25 28.42 -0.51
CA VAL A 365 -6.93 28.18 0.78
C VAL A 365 -8.20 27.34 0.58
N ALA A 366 -9.02 27.67 -0.43
CA ALA A 366 -10.24 26.90 -0.73
C ALA A 366 -9.92 25.45 -1.17
N ALA A 367 -8.81 25.24 -1.87
CA ALA A 367 -8.33 23.90 -2.21
C ALA A 367 -7.92 23.10 -0.95
N MET A 368 -7.22 23.75 -0.01
CA MET A 368 -6.87 23.16 1.29
C MET A 368 -8.13 22.75 2.08
N ASP A 369 -9.14 23.61 2.16
CA ASP A 369 -10.41 23.30 2.83
C ASP A 369 -11.16 22.14 2.15
N THR A 370 -11.14 22.08 0.82
CA THR A 370 -11.76 21.00 0.05
C THR A 370 -11.09 19.66 0.34
N ALA A 371 -9.76 19.63 0.37
CA ALA A 371 -8.99 18.45 0.74
C ALA A 371 -9.22 18.07 2.22
N GLY A 372 -9.38 19.04 3.12
CA GLY A 372 -9.73 18.79 4.51
C GLY A 372 -11.08 18.11 4.67
N LYS A 373 -12.10 18.57 3.93
CA LYS A 373 -13.43 17.93 3.89
C LYS A 373 -13.39 16.52 3.30
N ALA A 374 -12.62 16.31 2.23
CA ALA A 374 -12.43 14.98 1.65
C ALA A 374 -11.75 14.02 2.65
N THR A 375 -10.78 14.52 3.42
CA THR A 375 -10.11 13.76 4.48
C THR A 375 -11.07 13.41 5.61
N ALA A 376 -11.87 14.37 6.08
CA ALA A 376 -12.89 14.11 7.10
C ALA A 376 -13.91 13.06 6.63
N ALA A 377 -14.34 13.11 5.37
CA ALA A 377 -15.23 12.11 4.79
C ALA A 377 -14.57 10.73 4.69
N LEU A 378 -13.28 10.66 4.35
CA LEU A 378 -12.51 9.40 4.32
C LEU A 378 -12.41 8.76 5.71
N ILE A 379 -12.20 9.55 6.76
CA ILE A 379 -12.16 9.06 8.13
C ILE A 379 -13.56 8.65 8.60
N ALA A 380 -14.57 9.51 8.43
CA ALA A 380 -15.94 9.23 8.86
C ALA A 380 -16.60 8.07 8.11
N GLY A 381 -16.21 7.82 6.85
CA GLY A 381 -16.67 6.67 6.08
C GLY A 381 -16.35 5.32 6.75
N ARG A 382 -15.29 5.28 7.58
CA ARG A 382 -14.97 4.09 8.40
C ARG A 382 -15.81 4.01 9.67
N ASP A 383 -16.01 5.13 10.35
CA ASP A 383 -16.83 5.18 11.55
C ASP A 383 -18.32 4.87 11.27
N GLY A 384 -18.79 5.21 10.06
CA GLY A 384 -20.17 5.07 9.61
C GLY A 384 -20.61 3.66 9.21
N GLU A 385 -19.68 2.76 8.85
CA GLU A 385 -19.97 1.35 8.53
C GLU A 385 -20.34 0.52 9.78
N LYS A 386 -20.31 1.12 10.97
CA LYS A 386 -20.63 0.50 12.27
C LYS A 386 -22.05 0.76 12.80
N ARG A 387 -22.95 1.39 12.03
CA ARG A 387 -24.34 1.65 12.48
C ARG A 387 -25.40 0.85 11.74
#